data_AF-A0A5S9MBP0-F1
#
_entry.id   AF-A0A5S9MBP0-F1
#
_cell.length_a   1.000
_cell.length_b   1.000
_cell.length_c   1.000
_cell.angle_alpha   90.00
_cell.angle_beta   90.00
_cell.angle_gamma   90.00
#
_symmetry.space_group_name_H-M   'P 1'
#
loop_
_entity.id
_entity.type
_entity.pdbx_description
1 polymer ?
#
loop_
_entity_poly.entity_id
_entity_poly.type
_entity_poly.pdbx_seq_one_letter_code
_entity_poly.pdbx_strand_id
1 'polypeptide(L)'
;MKLSDAIKRLAVNAVDAQSPMELILGDVVSVSPLNVRLNENDKLIIPEDLLMWPARLDEDEDDALEEGDSVMVIAMTGGQIFYILDKVVGGGS
;
A
#
# COMPACT_ATOMS: atom_id res chain seq x y z
N MET A 1 -28.83 -7.49 18.09
CA MET A 1 -27.71 -8.37 17.70
C MET A 1 -27.91 -9.71 18.38
N LYS A 2 -27.70 -10.83 17.68
CA LYS A 2 -27.71 -12.14 18.33
C LYS A 2 -26.33 -12.40 18.96
N LEU A 3 -26.26 -13.21 20.01
CA LEU A 3 -25.00 -13.58 20.67
C LEU A 3 -23.99 -14.18 19.67
N SER A 4 -24.49 -14.94 18.69
CA SER A 4 -23.69 -15.47 17.58
C SER A 4 -22.94 -14.39 16.79
N ASP A 5 -23.54 -13.22 16.61
CA ASP A 5 -22.95 -12.13 15.84
C ASP A 5 -21.83 -11.44 16.65
N ALA A 6 -22.00 -11.35 17.98
CA ALA A 6 -20.98 -10.83 18.88
C ALA A 6 -19.76 -11.75 18.95
N ILE A 7 -19.96 -13.07 19.04
CA ILE A 7 -18.86 -14.06 19.03
C ILE A 7 -18.10 -14.01 17.69
N LYS A 8 -18.82 -13.92 16.56
CA LYS A 8 -18.18 -13.76 15.24
C LYS A 8 -17.33 -12.50 15.16
N ARG A 9 -17.85 -11.35 15.63
CA ARG A 9 -17.09 -10.10 15.66
C ARG A 9 -15.86 -10.17 16.56
N LEU A 10 -15.96 -10.77 17.74
CA LEU A 10 -14.82 -10.96 18.63
C LEU A 10 -13.72 -11.81 17.97
N ALA A 11 -14.11 -12.88 17.28
CA ALA A 11 -13.17 -13.73 16.55
C ALA A 11 -12.49 -12.98 15.40
N VAL A 12 -13.24 -12.23 14.59
CA VAL A 12 -12.69 -11.41 13.49
C VAL A 12 -11.72 -10.36 14.05
N ASN A 13 -12.14 -9.60 15.07
CA ASN A 13 -11.29 -8.57 15.67
C ASN A 13 -10.00 -9.15 16.28
N ALA A 14 -10.06 -10.35 16.87
CA ALA A 14 -8.88 -11.01 17.43
C ALA A 14 -7.87 -11.43 16.35
N VAL A 15 -8.36 -11.85 15.17
CA VAL A 15 -7.53 -12.21 14.02
C VAL A 15 -6.95 -10.95 13.37
N ASP A 16 -7.76 -9.92 13.15
CA ASP A 16 -7.30 -8.66 12.55
C ASP A 16 -6.23 -7.98 13.42
N ALA A 17 -6.36 -8.06 14.76
CA ALA A 17 -5.36 -7.56 15.69
C ALA A 17 -4.01 -8.30 15.63
N GLN A 18 -3.98 -9.52 15.05
CA GLN A 18 -2.76 -10.32 14.94
C GLN A 18 -1.88 -9.91 13.75
N SER A 19 -2.47 -9.34 12.69
CA SER A 19 -1.76 -8.88 11.49
C SER A 19 -2.12 -7.43 11.16
N PRO A 20 -1.54 -6.45 11.88
CA PRO A 20 -1.86 -5.03 11.71
C PRO A 20 -1.29 -4.42 10.42
N MET A 21 -0.58 -5.21 9.62
CA MET A 21 0.11 -4.75 8.42
C MET A 21 0.02 -5.81 7.33
N GLU A 22 -0.18 -5.38 6.09
CA GLU A 22 -0.19 -6.22 4.90
C GLU A 22 0.84 -5.71 3.89
N LEU A 23 1.61 -6.63 3.28
CA LEU A 23 2.51 -6.33 2.17
C LEU A 23 1.77 -6.50 0.85
N ILE A 24 1.78 -5.47 0.02
CA ILE A 24 0.99 -5.38 -1.21
C ILE A 24 1.90 -4.89 -2.34
N LEU A 25 1.82 -5.52 -3.51
CA LEU A 25 2.46 -5.01 -4.72
C LEU A 25 1.60 -3.90 -5.33
N GLY A 26 2.26 -2.86 -5.84
CA GLY A 26 1.60 -1.81 -6.60
C GLY A 26 2.44 -1.31 -7.76
N ASP A 27 1.79 -0.55 -8.64
CA ASP A 27 2.43 0.13 -9.77
C ASP A 27 2.24 1.64 -9.64
N VAL A 28 3.28 2.40 -9.94
CA VAL A 28 3.21 3.86 -10.04
C VAL A 28 2.45 4.24 -11.31
N VAL A 29 1.34 4.96 -11.15
CA VAL A 29 0.48 5.40 -12.26
C VAL A 29 0.85 6.81 -12.72
N SER A 30 1.23 7.68 -11.79
CA SER A 30 1.70 9.04 -12.03
C SER A 30 2.61 9.49 -10.90
N VAL A 31 3.53 10.43 -11.15
CA VAL A 31 4.51 10.91 -10.15
C VAL A 31 4.27 12.33 -9.61
N SER A 32 3.56 13.19 -10.37
CA SER A 32 3.24 14.55 -9.93
C SER A 32 1.78 14.92 -10.28
N PRO A 33 0.79 14.65 -9.39
CA PRO A 33 0.93 14.07 -8.05
C PRO A 33 1.15 12.55 -8.09
N LEU A 34 1.77 12.01 -7.04
CA LEU A 34 2.04 10.58 -6.95
C LEU A 34 0.75 9.77 -6.80
N ASN A 35 0.55 8.78 -7.66
CA ASN A 35 -0.54 7.81 -7.56
C ASN A 35 -0.01 6.40 -7.70
N VAL A 36 -0.37 5.52 -6.76
CA VAL A 36 0.04 4.10 -6.78
C VAL A 36 -1.20 3.22 -6.83
N ARG A 37 -1.27 2.33 -7.83
CA ARG A 37 -2.32 1.32 -7.97
C ARG A 37 -1.90 0.05 -7.24
N LEU A 38 -2.75 -0.48 -6.37
CA LEU A 38 -2.44 -1.69 -5.59
C LEU A 38 -3.12 -2.95 -6.15
N ASN A 39 -2.48 -4.11 -6.00
CA ASN A 39 -3.03 -5.44 -6.32
C ASN A 39 -3.58 -5.57 -7.74
N GLU A 40 -2.97 -4.91 -8.73
CA GLU A 40 -3.42 -4.90 -10.14
C GLU A 40 -4.91 -4.51 -10.30
N ASN A 41 -5.47 -3.76 -9.34
CA ASN A 41 -6.88 -3.41 -9.29
C ASN A 41 -7.08 -1.94 -9.67
N ASP A 42 -7.68 -1.69 -10.84
CA ASP A 42 -7.90 -0.34 -11.37
C ASP A 42 -8.78 0.57 -10.48
N LYS A 43 -9.46 0.02 -9.47
CA LYS A 43 -10.25 0.80 -8.51
C LYS A 43 -9.48 1.19 -7.24
N LEU A 44 -8.30 0.59 -7.01
CA LEU A 44 -7.53 0.76 -5.79
C LEU A 44 -6.30 1.63 -6.06
N ILE A 45 -6.55 2.88 -6.44
CA ILE A 45 -5.53 3.91 -6.66
C ILE A 45 -5.39 4.74 -5.38
N ILE A 46 -4.18 4.77 -4.84
CA ILE A 46 -3.84 5.50 -3.63
C ILE A 46 -3.22 6.84 -4.01
N PRO A 47 -3.82 7.97 -3.56
CA PRO A 47 -3.29 9.31 -3.81
C PRO A 47 -2.10 9.62 -2.90
N GLU A 48 -1.27 10.56 -3.34
CA GLU A 48 -0.08 11.07 -2.65
C GLU A 48 -0.30 11.38 -1.16
N ASP A 49 -1.42 12.01 -0.80
CA ASP A 49 -1.75 12.38 0.59
C ASP A 49 -1.83 11.18 1.56
N LEU A 50 -2.02 9.96 1.04
CA LEU A 50 -2.11 8.72 1.83
C LEU A 50 -0.83 7.88 1.74
N LEU A 51 0.14 8.33 0.94
CA LEU A 51 1.41 7.66 0.69
C LEU A 51 2.51 8.27 1.56
N MET A 52 3.42 7.41 2.00
CA MET A 52 4.69 7.78 2.61
C MET A 52 5.78 6.94 1.96
N TRP A 53 6.94 7.53 1.71
CA TRP A 53 8.07 6.83 1.09
C TRP A 53 9.41 7.34 1.61
N PRO A 54 10.49 6.56 1.48
CA PRO A 54 11.85 7.00 1.79
C PRO A 54 12.27 8.19 0.92
N ALA A 55 12.94 9.17 1.51
CA ALA A 55 13.43 10.36 0.80
C ALA A 55 14.27 10.06 -0.46
N ARG A 56 15.00 8.93 -0.50
CA ARG A 56 15.78 8.52 -1.70
C ARG A 56 14.92 8.27 -2.94
N LEU A 57 13.60 8.15 -2.79
CA LEU A 57 12.64 7.95 -3.88
C LEU A 57 11.99 9.27 -4.34
N ASP A 58 12.40 10.41 -3.78
CA ASP A 58 11.94 11.74 -4.20
C ASP A 58 12.42 12.09 -5.61
N GLU A 59 11.72 13.00 -6.28
CA GLU A 59 11.94 13.39 -7.69
C GLU A 59 13.38 13.89 -7.99
N ASP A 60 14.10 14.41 -6.99
CA ASP A 60 15.44 14.99 -7.14
C ASP A 60 16.59 13.99 -6.88
N GLU A 61 16.28 12.74 -6.53
CA GLU A 61 17.26 11.70 -6.15
C GLU A 61 17.50 10.69 -7.28
N ASP A 62 18.63 9.97 -7.23
CA ASP A 62 19.04 9.01 -8.28
C ASP A 62 18.04 7.84 -8.45
N ASP A 63 17.29 7.49 -7.40
CA ASP A 63 16.31 6.40 -7.36
C ASP A 63 14.85 6.91 -7.38
N ALA A 64 14.60 8.13 -7.85
CA ALA A 64 13.26 8.74 -7.94
C ALA A 64 12.20 7.80 -8.54
N LEU A 65 10.97 7.78 -7.99
CA LEU A 65 9.87 6.99 -8.56
C LEU A 65 9.53 7.46 -9.98
N GLU A 66 9.28 6.50 -10.88
CA GLU A 66 8.90 6.75 -12.27
C GLU A 66 7.56 6.07 -12.60
N GLU A 67 6.82 6.61 -13.58
CA GLU A 67 5.59 5.97 -14.07
C GLU A 67 5.88 4.55 -14.60
N GLY A 68 5.11 3.57 -14.13
CA GLY A 68 5.29 2.17 -14.47
C GLY A 68 6.20 1.40 -13.51
N ASP A 69 6.85 2.05 -12.54
CA ASP A 69 7.60 1.35 -11.51
C ASP A 69 6.69 0.43 -10.69
N SER A 70 7.09 -0.83 -10.53
CA SER A 70 6.50 -1.71 -9.53
C SER A 70 7.13 -1.46 -8.17
N VAL A 71 6.30 -1.34 -7.13
CA VAL A 71 6.70 -1.00 -5.76
C VAL A 71 6.10 -1.96 -4.76
N MET A 72 6.80 -2.15 -3.64
CA MET A 72 6.27 -2.88 -2.48
C MET A 72 5.70 -1.88 -1.49
N VAL A 73 4.44 -2.08 -1.11
CA VAL A 73 3.71 -1.18 -0.21
C VAL A 73 3.31 -1.95 1.04
N ILE A 74 3.53 -1.34 2.21
CA ILE A 74 2.90 -1.79 3.45
C ILE A 74 1.63 -0.99 3.67
N ALA A 75 0.50 -1.69 3.79
CA ALA A 75 -0.76 -1.12 4.25
C ALA A 75 -0.94 -1.40 5.75
N MET A 76 -1.20 -0.36 6.55
CA MET A 76 -1.44 -0.49 8.00
C MET A 76 -2.94 -0.54 8.31
N THR A 77 -3.35 -1.45 9.20
CA THR A 77 -4.73 -1.57 9.67
C THR A 77 -5.05 -0.49 10.70
N GLY A 78 -6.15 0.24 10.52
CA GLY A 78 -6.65 1.23 11.50
C GLY A 78 -6.39 2.71 11.15
N GLY A 79 -5.65 2.98 10.08
CA GLY A 79 -5.51 4.28 9.45
C GLY A 79 -4.97 4.06 8.04
N GLN A 80 -5.58 4.65 7.02
CA GLN A 80 -5.30 4.41 5.60
C GLN A 80 -3.94 4.97 5.15
N ILE A 81 -2.87 4.59 5.84
CA ILE A 81 -1.51 5.04 5.58
C ILE A 81 -0.81 3.90 4.85
N PHE A 82 -0.28 4.21 3.67
CA PHE A 82 0.44 3.30 2.81
C PHE A 82 1.90 3.72 2.77
N TYR A 83 2.80 2.80 3.13
CA TYR A 83 4.24 3.06 3.12
C TYR A 83 4.90 2.31 1.97
N ILE A 84 5.46 3.02 1.00
CA ILE A 84 6.28 2.43 -0.06
C ILE A 84 7.62 2.04 0.57
N LEU A 85 7.97 0.75 0.56
CA LEU A 85 9.25 0.26 1.07
C LEU A 85 10.38 0.53 0.08
N ASP A 86 10.16 0.11 -1.16
CA ASP A 86 11.14 0.18 -2.25
C ASP A 86 10.45 -0.10 -3.59
N LYS A 87 11.17 0.20 -4.66
CA LYS A 87 10.92 -0.38 -5.98
C LYS A 87 11.20 -1.89 -5.91
N VAL A 88 10.37 -2.66 -6.59
CA VAL A 88 10.54 -4.10 -6.76
C VAL A 88 11.20 -4.34 -8.10
N VAL A 89 12.31 -5.08 -8.09
CA VAL A 89 12.98 -5.47 -9.33
C VAL A 89 12.16 -6.59 -9.99
N GLY A 90 11.35 -6.24 -10.99
CA GLY A 90 10.41 -7.15 -11.64
C GLY A 90 10.28 -6.94 -13.15
N GLY A 91 11.25 -7.44 -13.93
CA GLY A 91 10.98 -7.95 -15.30
C GLY A 91 11.06 -6.97 -16.48
N GLY A 92 12.06 -6.10 -16.53
CA GLY A 92 12.42 -5.38 -17.77
C GLY A 92 13.65 -5.97 -18.45
N SER A 93 13.42 -6.91 -19.40
CA SER A 93 14.34 -7.49 -20.42
C SER A 93 15.65 -8.15 -19.99
#